data_AF-A0A523WCL9-F1
#
_entry.id   AF-A0A523WCL9-F1
#
_cell.length_a   1.000
_cell.length_b   1.000
_cell.length_c   1.000
_cell.angle_alpha   90.00
_cell.angle_beta   90.00
_cell.angle_gamma   90.00
#
_symmetry.space_group_name_H-M   'P 1'
#
loop_
_entity.id
_entity.type
_entity.pdbx_description
1 polymer ?
#
loop_
_entity_poly.entity_id
_entity_poly.type
_entity_poly.pdbx_seq_one_letter_code
_entity_poly.pdbx_strand_id
1 'polypeptide(L)'
;MEISKMRLTTRNKKSKQMIRLVRPLELTTSDLIYPIFVREDGKTTAIPSIEGERYFSLKNCTEAGSEALKLGIPAIMVFSILKKRNIDGSVALKKDNFDIKVFKKLKK
;
A
#
# COMPACT_ATOMS: atom_id res chain seq x y z
N MET A 1 18.21 -8.44 54.00
CA MET A 1 18.23 -9.37 52.85
C MET A 1 17.60 -8.63 51.68
N GLU A 2 18.45 -7.92 50.92
CA GLU A 2 18.00 -7.10 49.80
C GLU A 2 17.35 -8.00 48.74
N ILE A 3 16.07 -7.78 48.49
CA ILE A 3 15.38 -8.39 47.35
C ILE A 3 16.03 -7.76 46.12
N SER A 4 17.00 -8.47 45.54
CA SER A 4 17.56 -8.19 44.22
C SER A 4 16.41 -7.77 43.30
N LYS A 5 16.48 -6.57 42.74
CA LYS A 5 15.45 -5.95 41.89
C LYS A 5 15.18 -6.86 40.67
N MET A 6 14.36 -7.89 40.84
CA MET A 6 13.99 -8.81 39.78
C MET A 6 13.03 -8.08 38.85
N ARG A 7 13.53 -7.65 37.69
CA ARG A 7 12.77 -6.91 36.68
C ARG A 7 11.78 -7.86 35.98
N LEU A 8 10.59 -7.99 36.56
CA LEU A 8 9.50 -8.80 36.01
C LEU A 8 8.75 -8.03 34.91
N THR A 9 9.11 -8.28 33.65
CA THR A 9 8.48 -7.66 32.47
C THR A 9 7.01 -8.03 32.28
N THR A 10 6.56 -9.14 32.89
CA THR A 10 5.16 -9.61 32.86
C THR A 10 4.21 -8.67 33.61
N ARG A 11 4.70 -7.86 34.55
CA ARG A 11 3.86 -6.86 35.27
C ARG A 11 3.19 -5.88 34.31
N ASN A 12 3.92 -5.46 33.28
CA ASN A 12 3.44 -4.51 32.26
C ASN A 12 2.42 -5.13 31.29
N LYS A 13 2.28 -6.47 31.29
CA LYS A 13 1.38 -7.23 30.40
C LYS A 13 0.11 -7.72 31.10
N LYS A 14 -0.11 -7.37 32.38
CA LYS A 14 -1.23 -7.87 33.19
C LYS A 14 -2.62 -7.43 32.73
N SER A 15 -2.74 -6.29 32.04
CA SER A 15 -4.02 -5.77 31.57
C SER A 15 -3.87 -5.02 30.26
N LYS A 16 -4.97 -4.92 29.49
CA LYS A 16 -5.00 -4.16 28.23
C LYS A 16 -4.66 -2.68 28.47
N GLN A 17 -5.07 -2.12 29.61
CA GLN A 17 -4.77 -0.74 30.02
C GLN A 17 -3.28 -0.54 30.27
N MET A 18 -2.63 -1.49 30.97
CA MET A 18 -1.18 -1.43 31.23
C MET A 18 -0.39 -1.54 29.93
N ILE A 19 -0.79 -2.45 29.04
CA ILE A 19 -0.17 -2.61 27.71
C ILE A 19 -0.29 -1.32 26.90
N ARG A 20 -1.46 -0.66 26.92
CA ARG A 20 -1.67 0.61 26.21
C ARG A 20 -0.77 1.72 26.76
N LEU A 21 -0.58 1.81 28.08
CA LEU A 21 0.28 2.82 28.72
C LEU A 21 1.76 2.68 28.34
N VAL A 22 2.24 1.45 28.17
CA VAL A 22 3.67 1.19 27.89
C VAL A 22 3.95 0.94 26.41
N ARG A 23 2.94 1.04 25.54
CA ARG A 23 3.09 0.76 24.11
C ARG A 23 3.97 1.83 23.45
N PRO A 24 5.08 1.46 22.81
CA PRO A 24 6.00 2.44 22.23
C PRO A 24 5.60 2.93 20.84
N LEU A 25 4.78 2.18 20.11
CA LEU A 25 4.41 2.45 18.73
C LEU A 25 2.91 2.21 18.53
N GLU A 26 2.25 3.16 17.87
CA GLU A 26 0.90 2.98 17.34
C GLU A 26 0.93 3.14 15.82
N LEU A 27 0.16 2.31 15.12
CA LEU A 27 -0.02 2.40 13.68
C LEU A 27 -1.41 2.97 13.40
N THR A 28 -1.47 3.95 12.52
CA THR A 28 -2.68 4.62 12.06
C THR A 28 -2.86 4.42 10.56
N THR A 29 -4.03 4.74 10.03
CA THR A 29 -4.26 4.68 8.57
C THR A 29 -3.37 5.65 7.79
N SER A 30 -2.90 6.72 8.44
CA SER A 30 -1.97 7.69 7.86
C SER A 30 -0.57 7.14 7.64
N ASP A 31 -0.23 6.00 8.26
CA ASP A 31 1.06 5.33 8.10
C ASP A 31 1.06 4.33 6.93
N LEU A 32 -0.08 4.16 6.25
CA LEU A 32 -0.27 3.16 5.20
C LEU A 32 -0.11 3.78 3.80
N ILE A 33 0.41 2.96 2.87
CA ILE A 33 0.45 3.24 1.44
C ILE A 33 -0.21 2.07 0.72
N TYR A 34 -1.18 2.34 -0.15
CA TYR A 34 -1.90 1.29 -0.87
C TYR A 34 -1.30 1.06 -2.27
N PRO A 35 -0.65 -0.10 -2.55
CA PRO A 35 -0.15 -0.40 -3.88
C PRO A 35 -1.27 -0.84 -4.82
N ILE A 36 -1.26 -0.33 -6.07
CA ILE A 36 -2.22 -0.72 -7.11
C ILE A 36 -1.49 -1.13 -8.39
N PHE A 37 -2.07 -2.08 -9.12
CA PHE A 37 -1.49 -2.62 -10.34
C PHE A 37 -2.35 -2.28 -11.56
N VAL A 38 -1.81 -1.53 -12.52
CA VAL A 38 -2.56 -1.06 -13.70
C VAL A 38 -1.97 -1.64 -14.98
N ARG A 39 -2.78 -2.32 -15.78
CA ARG A 39 -2.35 -2.92 -17.05
C ARG A 39 -2.71 -2.04 -18.25
N GLU A 40 -1.75 -1.91 -19.17
CA GLU A 40 -1.92 -1.22 -20.45
C GLU A 40 -2.82 -2.00 -21.42
N ASP A 41 -3.01 -3.31 -21.23
CA ASP A 41 -3.92 -4.12 -22.03
C ASP A 41 -5.40 -3.94 -21.73
N GLY A 42 -5.72 -3.13 -20.72
CA GLY A 42 -7.10 -2.80 -20.38
C GLY A 42 -7.87 -3.95 -19.72
N LYS A 43 -7.20 -5.08 -19.43
CA LYS A 43 -7.83 -6.22 -18.74
C LYS A 43 -7.88 -5.96 -17.24
N THR A 44 -9.02 -6.32 -16.64
CA THR A 44 -9.18 -6.33 -15.18
C THR A 44 -9.31 -7.77 -14.74
N THR A 45 -8.33 -8.30 -14.03
CA THR A 45 -8.27 -9.73 -13.63
C THR A 45 -7.61 -9.86 -12.27
N ALA A 46 -8.00 -10.85 -11.48
CA ALA A 46 -7.33 -11.18 -10.22
C ALA A 46 -5.84 -11.50 -10.46
N ILE A 47 -5.00 -11.20 -9.47
CA ILE A 47 -3.58 -11.56 -9.49
C ILE A 47 -3.45 -12.97 -8.91
N PRO A 48 -3.05 -14.00 -9.70
CA PRO A 48 -3.06 -15.38 -9.21
C PRO A 48 -2.18 -15.64 -7.98
N SER A 49 -1.12 -14.86 -7.82
CA SER A 49 -0.16 -15.00 -6.72
C SER A 49 -0.52 -14.19 -5.48
N ILE A 50 -1.49 -13.29 -5.55
CA ILE A 50 -1.87 -12.39 -4.45
C ILE A 50 -3.40 -12.39 -4.34
N GLU A 51 -3.91 -13.13 -3.37
CA GLU A 51 -5.33 -13.21 -3.10
C GLU A 51 -5.88 -11.85 -2.65
N GLY A 52 -7.08 -11.48 -3.14
CA GLY A 52 -7.72 -10.18 -2.88
C GLY A 52 -7.27 -9.05 -3.80
N GLU A 53 -6.09 -9.16 -4.42
CA GLU A 53 -5.58 -8.16 -5.35
C GLU A 53 -5.93 -8.43 -6.81
N ARG A 54 -6.07 -7.37 -7.58
CA ARG A 54 -6.42 -7.44 -9.01
C ARG A 54 -5.60 -6.46 -9.82
N TYR A 55 -5.38 -6.82 -11.08
CA TYR A 55 -4.97 -5.88 -12.10
C TYR A 55 -6.15 -4.99 -12.47
N PHE A 56 -5.93 -3.69 -12.52
CA PHE A 56 -6.88 -2.69 -12.99
C PHE A 56 -6.59 -2.30 -14.43
N SER A 57 -7.65 -1.96 -15.17
CA SER A 57 -7.52 -1.21 -16.41
C SER A 57 -7.30 0.29 -16.14
N LEU A 58 -6.84 1.04 -17.14
CA LEU A 58 -6.76 2.50 -17.04
C LEU A 58 -8.13 3.16 -16.73
N LYS A 59 -9.24 2.54 -17.13
CA LYS A 59 -10.59 3.06 -16.86
C LYS A 59 -10.98 2.89 -15.40
N ASN A 60 -10.64 1.74 -14.80
CA ASN A 60 -11.10 1.33 -13.48
C ASN A 60 -10.09 1.63 -12.36
N CYS A 61 -8.88 2.09 -12.70
CA CYS A 61 -7.84 2.40 -11.70
C CYS A 61 -8.26 3.44 -10.64
N THR A 62 -9.22 4.31 -10.95
CA THR A 62 -9.76 5.30 -9.99
C THR A 62 -10.62 4.66 -8.89
N GLU A 63 -11.15 3.46 -9.10
CA GLU A 63 -11.93 2.72 -8.10
C GLU A 63 -11.08 2.43 -6.85
N ALA A 64 -9.87 1.89 -7.07
CA ALA A 64 -8.91 1.62 -6.01
C ALA A 64 -8.51 2.90 -5.26
N GLY A 65 -8.41 4.02 -5.98
CA GLY A 65 -8.12 5.31 -5.36
C GLY A 65 -9.25 5.84 -4.49
N SER A 66 -10.50 5.71 -4.94
CA SER A 66 -11.67 6.06 -4.14
C SER A 66 -11.79 5.19 -2.89
N GLU A 67 -11.49 3.90 -3.01
CA GLU A 67 -11.49 2.96 -1.88
C GLU A 67 -10.44 3.33 -0.83
N ALA A 68 -9.20 3.56 -1.24
CA ALA A 68 -8.13 4.01 -0.34
C ALA A 68 -8.49 5.30 0.40
N LEU A 69 -9.10 6.27 -0.30
CA LEU A 69 -9.54 7.53 0.29
C LEU A 69 -10.66 7.31 1.33
N LYS A 70 -11.64 6.45 1.03
CA LYS A 70 -12.72 6.10 1.97
C LYS A 70 -12.18 5.42 3.25
N LEU A 71 -11.10 4.67 3.13
CA LEU A 71 -10.42 4.00 4.25
C LEU A 71 -9.46 4.94 5.01
N GLY A 72 -9.28 6.18 4.57
CA GLY A 72 -8.39 7.15 5.23
C GLY A 72 -6.91 6.89 4.98
N ILE A 73 -6.57 6.20 3.88
CA ILE A 73 -5.18 5.96 3.46
C ILE A 73 -4.71 7.17 2.64
N PRO A 74 -3.61 7.83 3.02
CA PRO A 74 -3.22 9.11 2.41
C PRO A 74 -2.51 8.96 1.06
N ALA A 75 -1.95 7.79 0.76
CA ALA A 75 -1.09 7.60 -0.40
C ALA A 75 -1.35 6.28 -1.13
N ILE A 76 -1.14 6.32 -2.45
CA ILE A 76 -1.26 5.18 -3.35
C ILE A 76 0.04 5.03 -4.11
N MET A 77 0.53 3.79 -4.22
CA MET A 77 1.70 3.47 -5.02
C MET A 77 1.26 2.76 -6.31
N VAL A 78 1.62 3.33 -7.47
CA VAL A 78 1.16 2.83 -8.76
C VAL A 78 2.22 1.94 -9.40
N PHE A 79 1.83 0.74 -9.80
CA PHE A 79 2.62 -0.17 -10.62
C PHE A 79 1.97 -0.39 -11.97
N SER A 80 2.67 0.00 -13.03
CA SER A 80 2.20 -0.16 -14.40
C SER A 80 2.76 -1.40 -15.07
N ILE A 81 1.89 -2.17 -15.72
CA ILE A 81 2.25 -3.34 -16.53
C ILE A 81 2.10 -2.95 -18.01
N LEU A 82 3.26 -2.71 -18.64
CA LEU A 82 3.37 -2.34 -20.05
C LEU A 82 3.22 -3.56 -20.97
N LYS A 83 2.64 -3.36 -22.15
CA LYS A 83 2.54 -4.39 -23.21
C LYS A 83 3.88 -4.68 -23.86
N LYS A 84 4.67 -3.63 -24.11
CA LYS A 84 5.97 -3.71 -24.76
C LYS A 84 7.05 -3.32 -23.76
N ARG A 85 8.08 -4.15 -23.68
CA ARG A 85 9.24 -3.96 -22.81
C ARG A 85 10.50 -3.99 -23.67
N ASN A 86 11.46 -3.14 -23.33
CA ASN A 86 12.76 -3.10 -23.99
C ASN A 86 13.84 -3.41 -22.94
N ILE A 87 14.97 -3.96 -23.38
CA ILE A 87 16.08 -4.38 -22.52
C ILE A 87 16.69 -3.18 -21.77
N ASP A 88 16.77 -2.03 -22.43
CA ASP A 88 17.33 -0.79 -21.93
C ASP A 88 16.37 0.02 -21.03
N GLY A 89 15.10 -0.38 -20.92
CA GLY A 89 14.11 0.31 -20.09
C GLY A 89 13.71 1.71 -20.60
N SER A 90 14.15 2.12 -21.80
CA SER A 90 13.90 3.46 -22.36
C SER A 90 12.42 3.82 -22.50
N VAL A 91 11.53 2.82 -22.52
CA VAL A 91 10.07 3.00 -22.55
C VAL A 91 9.57 3.84 -21.35
N ALA A 92 10.20 3.71 -20.18
CA ALA A 92 9.81 4.46 -18.98
C ALA A 92 10.08 5.97 -19.10
N LEU A 93 11.10 6.36 -19.88
CA LEU A 93 11.53 7.76 -20.03
C LEU A 93 10.75 8.53 -21.11
N LYS A 94 9.86 7.87 -21.86
CA LYS A 94 9.10 8.51 -22.94
C LYS A 94 8.10 9.53 -22.37
N LYS A 95 7.97 10.68 -23.04
CA LYS A 95 7.05 11.77 -22.64
C LYS A 95 5.56 11.36 -22.62
N ASP A 96 5.19 10.34 -23.40
CA ASP A 96 3.83 9.77 -23.41
C ASP A 96 3.82 8.33 -22.88
N ASN A 97 4.56 8.09 -21.79
CA ASN A 97 4.55 6.79 -21.13
C ASN A 97 3.16 6.49 -20.51
N PHE A 98 2.93 5.21 -20.23
CA PHE A 98 1.67 4.77 -19.64
C PHE A 98 1.46 5.32 -18.23
N ASP A 99 2.53 5.44 -17.44
CA ASP A 99 2.48 5.96 -16.07
C ASP A 99 1.89 7.37 -16.00
N ILE A 100 2.29 8.27 -16.90
CA ILE A 100 1.75 9.63 -16.99
C ILE A 100 0.23 9.60 -17.26
N LYS A 101 -0.26 8.66 -18.08
CA LYS A 101 -1.70 8.51 -18.35
C LYS A 101 -2.43 8.05 -17.09
N VAL A 102 -1.84 7.13 -16.32
CA VAL A 102 -2.41 6.66 -15.05
C VAL A 102 -2.44 7.79 -14.02
N PHE A 103 -1.33 8.52 -13.82
CA PHE A 103 -1.30 9.65 -12.87
C PHE A 103 -2.27 10.76 -13.23
N LYS A 104 -2.38 11.11 -14.52
CA LYS A 104 -3.38 12.09 -14.99
C LYS A 104 -4.82 11.62 -14.73
N LYS A 105 -5.06 10.32 -14.75
CA LYS A 105 -6.38 9.73 -14.50
C LYS A 105 -6.71 9.67 -13.00
N LEU A 106 -5.73 9.34 -12.15
CA LEU A 106 -5.88 9.29 -10.69
C LEU A 106 -6.00 10.67 -10.04
N LYS A 107 -5.38 11.70 -10.64
CA LYS A 107 -5.45 13.08 -10.14
C LYS A 107 -6.79 13.77 -10.46
N LYS A 108 -7.62 13.19 -11.32
CA LYS A 108 -8.97 13.69 -11.62
C LYS A 108 -9.95 13.24 -10.56
#